data_AF-X8J1D6-F1
#
_entry.id   AF-X8J1D6-F1
#
_cell.length_a   1.000
_cell.length_b   1.000
_cell.length_c   1.000
_cell.angle_alpha   90.00
_cell.angle_beta   90.00
_cell.angle_gamma   90.00
#
_symmetry.space_group_name_H-M   'P 1'
#
loop_
_entity.id
_entity.type
_entity.pdbx_description
1 polymer ?
#
loop_
_entity_poly.entity_id
_entity_poly.type
_entity_poly.pdbx_seq_one_letter_code
_entity_poly.pdbx_strand_id
1 'polypeptide(L)'
;MSQFANSVAQVTIRFDVDKSHLHFALAKDIKKSFKVDDEKGKEYRGTLSYNDLADLVGNQLSQVEAGTEQKIKIIWTKDEKKTAEFISEEGVGQSVKSKSVAGKWEEVKA
;
A
#
# COMPACT_ATOMS: atom_id res chain seq x y z
N MET A 1 17.50 12.32 -7.23
CA MET A 1 17.59 10.93 -6.75
C MET A 1 16.22 10.29 -6.94
N SER A 2 16.20 9.22 -7.73
CA SER A 2 15.09 8.33 -8.11
C SER A 2 13.71 8.97 -8.35
N GLN A 3 13.58 9.60 -9.52
CA GLN A 3 12.31 9.70 -10.23
C GLN A 3 11.84 8.28 -10.52
N PHE A 4 10.74 7.85 -9.92
CA PHE A 4 10.05 6.67 -10.40
C PHE A 4 9.69 6.89 -11.88
N ALA A 5 9.93 5.90 -12.74
CA ALA A 5 9.42 5.90 -14.12
C ALA A 5 7.92 5.52 -14.16
N ASN A 6 7.16 6.03 -13.18
CA ASN A 6 6.02 5.43 -12.50
C ASN A 6 4.96 4.83 -13.43
N SER A 7 4.86 3.50 -13.42
CA SER A 7 3.57 2.88 -13.66
C SER A 7 2.66 3.22 -12.47
N VAL A 8 1.41 3.57 -12.76
CA VAL A 8 0.41 3.92 -11.75
C VAL A 8 -0.84 3.08 -11.91
N ALA A 9 -1.45 2.70 -10.80
CA ALA A 9 -2.71 1.98 -10.76
C ALA A 9 -3.61 2.55 -9.68
N GLN A 10 -4.94 2.52 -9.89
CA GLN A 10 -5.86 2.82 -8.82
C GLN A 10 -5.92 1.63 -7.85
N VAL A 11 -5.79 1.93 -6.57
CA VAL A 11 -5.78 0.92 -5.51
C VAL A 11 -6.82 1.26 -4.46
N THR A 12 -7.56 0.23 -4.04
CA THR A 12 -8.39 0.28 -2.85
C THR A 12 -7.71 -0.52 -1.76
N ILE A 13 -7.45 0.09 -0.61
CA ILE A 13 -6.88 -0.58 0.56
C ILE A 13 -7.91 -0.69 1.68
N ARG A 14 -7.76 -1.69 2.55
CA ARG A 14 -8.39 -1.78 3.86
C ARG A 14 -7.34 -1.58 4.92
N PHE A 15 -7.54 -0.57 5.76
CA PHE A 15 -6.57 -0.09 6.74
C PHE A 15 -7.27 0.27 8.06
N ASP A 16 -6.77 -0.25 9.18
CA ASP A 16 -7.15 0.18 10.52
C ASP A 16 -6.23 1.33 10.95
N VAL A 17 -6.79 2.54 11.02
CA VAL A 17 -6.09 3.77 11.39
C VAL A 17 -5.62 3.74 12.84
N ASP A 18 -6.45 3.23 13.76
CA ASP A 18 -6.19 3.22 15.20
C ASP A 18 -5.02 2.29 15.53
N LYS A 19 -4.99 1.11 14.90
CA LYS A 19 -3.90 0.13 15.08
C LYS A 19 -2.75 0.33 14.11
N SER A 20 -2.93 1.17 13.10
CA SER A 20 -2.01 1.40 12.00
C SER A 20 -1.63 0.11 11.26
N HIS A 21 -2.64 -0.74 10.99
CA HIS A 21 -2.47 -2.03 10.33
C HIS A 21 -3.06 -2.02 8.92
N LEU A 22 -2.24 -2.42 7.95
CA LEU A 22 -2.71 -2.75 6.61
C LEU A 22 -3.26 -4.18 6.63
N HIS A 23 -4.52 -4.33 6.25
CA HIS A 23 -5.16 -5.65 6.15
C HIS A 23 -5.08 -6.17 4.71
N PHE A 24 -5.29 -5.29 3.74
CA PHE A 24 -5.44 -5.67 2.35
C PHE A 24 -5.24 -4.46 1.42
N ALA A 25 -4.65 -4.67 0.25
CA ALA A 25 -4.64 -3.74 -0.87
C ALA A 25 -5.07 -4.44 -2.16
N LEU A 26 -5.91 -3.79 -2.97
CA LEU A 26 -6.38 -4.31 -4.25
C LEU A 26 -6.13 -3.31 -5.36
N ALA A 27 -5.28 -3.69 -6.30
CA ALA A 27 -4.97 -2.95 -7.52
C ALA A 27 -5.65 -3.64 -8.71
N LYS A 28 -6.90 -3.27 -8.98
CA LYS A 28 -7.72 -3.94 -10.02
C LYS A 28 -7.15 -3.75 -11.43
N ASP A 29 -6.64 -2.57 -11.73
CA ASP A 29 -6.13 -2.20 -13.06
C ASP A 29 -5.00 -3.12 -13.52
N ILE A 30 -4.22 -3.64 -12.57
CA ILE A 30 -3.07 -4.52 -12.80
C ILE A 30 -3.30 -5.94 -12.27
N LYS A 31 -4.53 -6.26 -11.84
CA LYS A 31 -4.94 -7.56 -11.31
C LYS A 31 -4.04 -8.08 -10.16
N LYS A 32 -3.60 -7.18 -9.28
CA LYS A 32 -2.77 -7.53 -8.11
C LYS A 32 -3.49 -7.24 -6.81
N SER A 33 -3.22 -8.03 -5.78
CA SER A 33 -3.62 -7.71 -4.41
C SER A 33 -2.51 -7.98 -3.41
N PHE A 34 -2.32 -7.09 -2.44
CA PHE A 34 -1.45 -7.32 -1.29
C PHE A 34 -2.29 -7.81 -0.12
N LYS A 35 -1.92 -8.95 0.48
CA LYS A 35 -2.64 -9.52 1.61
C LYS A 35 -1.75 -9.61 2.84
N VAL A 36 -2.32 -9.20 3.97
CA VAL A 36 -1.83 -9.43 5.32
C VAL A 36 -2.89 -10.27 6.04
N ASP A 37 -2.47 -11.23 6.86
CA ASP A 37 -3.40 -12.00 7.69
C ASP A 37 -3.88 -11.13 8.87
N ASP A 38 -4.93 -10.34 8.65
CA ASP A 38 -5.56 -9.49 9.69
C ASP A 38 -7.05 -9.23 9.35
N GLU A 39 -7.85 -8.81 10.34
CA GLU A 39 -9.30 -8.63 10.28
C GLU A 39 -9.72 -7.33 9.55
N LYS A 40 -11.01 -6.93 9.54
CA LYS A 40 -11.48 -5.84 8.68
C LYS A 40 -11.15 -4.44 9.26
N GLY A 41 -10.56 -3.57 8.45
CA GLY A 41 -10.37 -2.13 8.71
C GLY A 41 -11.27 -1.22 7.84
N LYS A 42 -10.95 0.07 7.79
CA LYS A 42 -11.64 1.07 6.94
C LYS A 42 -11.08 1.05 5.50
N GLU A 43 -11.94 1.27 4.52
CA GLU A 43 -11.53 1.30 3.10
C GLU A 43 -11.06 2.69 2.68
N TYR A 44 -9.97 2.74 1.92
CA TYR A 44 -9.42 3.95 1.33
C TYR A 44 -9.07 3.72 -0.13
N ARG A 45 -9.33 4.73 -0.96
CA ARG A 45 -8.88 4.76 -2.35
C ARG A 45 -7.65 5.63 -2.50
N GLY A 46 -6.84 5.33 -3.50
CA GLY A 46 -5.61 6.05 -3.73
C GLY A 46 -4.86 5.56 -4.95
N THR A 47 -3.70 6.18 -5.15
CA THR A 47 -2.81 5.88 -6.26
C THR A 47 -1.66 5.04 -5.76
N LEU A 48 -1.45 3.89 -6.40
CA LEU A 48 -0.23 3.09 -6.25
C LEU A 48 0.76 3.48 -7.34
N SER A 49 1.99 3.76 -6.93
CA SER A 49 3.16 4.07 -7.75
C SER A 49 4.20 2.97 -7.60
N TYR A 50 4.72 2.47 -8.71
CA TYR A 50 5.74 1.41 -8.76
C TYR A 50 6.57 1.53 -10.05
N ASN A 51 7.75 0.91 -10.10
CA ASN A 51 8.59 1.00 -11.31
C ASN A 51 8.21 -0.08 -12.32
N ASP A 52 8.12 -1.34 -11.89
CA ASP A 52 7.76 -2.49 -12.73
C ASP A 52 6.73 -3.38 -12.04
N LEU A 53 5.87 -4.07 -12.79
CA LEU A 53 4.98 -5.10 -12.23
C LEU A 53 5.75 -6.21 -11.51
N ALA A 54 7.01 -6.47 -11.91
CA ALA A 54 7.93 -7.36 -11.21
C ALA A 54 8.27 -6.88 -9.78
N ASP A 55 8.08 -5.60 -9.45
CA ASP A 55 8.24 -5.09 -8.08
C ASP A 55 7.07 -5.50 -7.17
N LEU A 56 5.93 -5.92 -7.74
CA LEU A 56 4.70 -6.30 -7.03
C LEU A 56 4.57 -7.83 -6.93
N VAL A 57 5.65 -8.50 -6.52
CA VAL A 57 5.69 -9.96 -6.30
C VAL A 57 6.47 -10.34 -5.05
N GLY A 58 6.06 -11.47 -4.45
CA GLY A 58 6.73 -12.06 -3.29
C GLY A 58 6.45 -11.34 -1.97
N ASN A 59 7.17 -11.74 -0.93
CA ASN A 59 7.05 -11.18 0.41
C ASN A 59 7.65 -9.78 0.46
N GLN A 60 6.92 -8.86 1.09
CA GLN A 60 7.31 -7.45 1.26
C GLN A 60 6.92 -6.98 2.65
N LEU A 61 7.67 -6.01 3.16
CA LEU A 61 7.29 -5.24 4.34
C LEU A 61 6.56 -3.99 3.88
N SER A 62 5.44 -3.66 4.49
CA SER A 62 4.73 -2.40 4.29
C SER A 62 4.88 -1.53 5.53
N GLN A 63 5.29 -0.28 5.34
CA GLN A 63 5.33 0.75 6.37
C GLN A 63 4.22 1.76 6.11
N VAL A 64 3.47 2.13 7.15
CA VAL A 64 2.42 3.14 7.04
C VAL A 64 2.85 4.46 7.67
N GLU A 65 2.59 5.56 6.98
CA GLU A 65 2.99 6.91 7.37
C GLU A 65 1.81 7.88 7.19
N ALA A 66 1.81 8.95 8.00
CA ALA A 66 1.01 10.13 7.70
C ALA A 66 1.70 10.90 6.57
N GLY A 67 1.02 11.02 5.43
CA GLY A 67 1.40 11.88 4.31
C GLY A 67 1.01 13.35 4.51
N THR A 68 1.22 14.15 3.48
CA THR A 68 0.75 15.54 3.43
C THR A 68 -0.78 15.61 3.57
N GLU A 69 -1.30 16.65 4.22
CA GLU A 69 -2.75 16.83 4.42
C GLU A 69 -3.45 15.66 5.13
N GLN A 70 -2.71 14.92 5.98
CA GLN A 70 -3.22 13.77 6.72
C GLN A 70 -3.66 12.59 5.82
N LYS A 71 -3.16 12.50 4.58
CA LYS A 71 -3.33 11.31 3.74
C LYS A 71 -2.59 10.13 4.33
N ILE A 72 -3.06 8.91 4.07
CA ILE A 72 -2.31 7.69 4.37
C ILE A 72 -1.29 7.49 3.26
N LYS A 73 -0.04 7.27 3.65
CA LYS A 73 1.01 6.83 2.75
C LYS A 73 1.47 5.44 3.17
N ILE A 74 1.49 4.49 2.25
CA ILE A 74 2.01 3.13 2.50
C ILE A 74 3.19 2.91 1.58
N ILE A 75 4.31 2.47 2.14
CA ILE A 75 5.52 2.15 1.40
C ILE A 75 5.76 0.66 1.52
N TRP A 76 5.86 -0.04 0.39
CA TRP A 76 6.31 -1.43 0.37
C TRP A 76 7.80 -1.50 0.09
N THR A 77 8.48 -2.39 0.81
CA THR A 77 9.91 -2.67 0.64
C THR A 77 10.17 -4.16 0.54
N LYS A 78 11.18 -4.51 -0.25
CA LYS A 78 11.71 -5.86 -0.41
C LYS A 78 13.23 -5.75 -0.44
N ASP A 79 13.92 -6.54 0.39
CA ASP A 79 15.38 -6.51 0.51
C ASP A 79 15.91 -5.07 0.71
N GLU A 80 15.25 -4.32 1.62
CA GLU A 80 15.54 -2.92 1.96
C GLU A 80 15.32 -1.89 0.83
N LYS A 81 14.81 -2.31 -0.33
CA LYS A 81 14.49 -1.43 -1.46
C LYS A 81 13.00 -1.13 -1.52
N LYS A 82 12.63 0.13 -1.74
CA LYS A 82 11.25 0.54 -2.00
C LYS A 82 10.78 -0.02 -3.34
N THR A 83 9.73 -0.82 -3.30
CA THR A 83 9.12 -1.48 -4.47
C THR A 83 7.84 -0.77 -4.92
N ALA A 84 7.07 -0.23 -3.98
CA ALA A 84 5.83 0.46 -4.28
C ALA A 84 5.48 1.51 -3.23
N GLU A 85 4.62 2.45 -3.62
CA GLU A 85 4.04 3.46 -2.74
C GLU A 85 2.58 3.68 -3.04
N PHE A 86 1.77 3.75 -2.00
CA PHE A 86 0.37 4.15 -2.08
C PHE A 86 0.18 5.47 -1.36
N ILE A 87 -0.62 6.34 -1.94
CA ILE A 87 -1.09 7.58 -1.29
C ILE A 87 -2.61 7.63 -1.41
N SER A 88 -3.30 7.79 -0.29
CA SER A 88 -4.76 7.91 -0.29
C SER A 88 -5.23 9.22 -0.93
N GLU A 89 -6.38 9.16 -1.60
CA GLU A 89 -7.07 10.32 -2.17
C GLU A 89 -7.57 11.27 -1.05
N GLU A 90 -8.04 10.68 0.05
CA GLU A 90 -8.61 11.40 1.19
C GLU A 90 -7.71 11.37 2.42
N GLY A 91 -7.78 12.44 3.23
CA GLY A 91 -7.13 12.51 4.54
C GLY A 91 -7.91 11.73 5.60
N VAL A 92 -7.21 11.20 6.61
CA VAL A 92 -7.83 10.39 7.67
C VAL A 92 -8.37 11.18 8.86
N GLY A 93 -8.14 12.50 8.94
CA GLY A 93 -8.60 13.32 10.07
C GLY A 93 -7.89 13.03 11.40
N GLN A 94 -7.02 12.01 11.45
CA GLN A 94 -6.35 11.49 12.64
C GLN A 94 -4.89 11.17 12.33
N SER A 95 -4.01 11.27 13.34
CA SER A 95 -2.59 10.97 13.17
C SER A 95 -2.36 9.45 13.14
N VAL A 96 -1.73 8.97 12.05
CA VAL A 96 -1.29 7.57 11.92
C VAL A 96 0.12 7.42 12.49
N LYS A 97 0.36 6.41 13.33
CA LYS A 97 1.70 6.07 13.81
C LYS A 97 2.31 4.97 12.96
N SER A 98 3.60 5.08 12.66
CA SER A 98 4.25 4.10 11.79
C SER A 98 4.38 2.72 12.44
N LYS A 99 3.92 1.69 11.72
CA LYS A 99 4.16 0.27 12.00
C LYS A 99 4.49 -0.46 10.70
N SER A 100 5.45 -1.38 10.78
CA SER A 100 5.78 -2.29 9.68
C SER A 100 4.93 -3.54 9.76
N VAL A 101 4.39 -3.96 8.62
CA VAL A 101 3.53 -5.14 8.47
C VAL A 101 4.07 -6.01 7.34
N ALA A 102 4.21 -7.30 7.56
CA ALA A 102 4.66 -8.23 6.52
C ALA A 102 3.47 -8.78 5.73
N GLY A 103 3.64 -8.92 4.41
CA GLY A 103 2.63 -9.51 3.53
C GLY A 103 3.20 -9.84 2.16
N LYS A 104 2.33 -10.19 1.21
CA LYS A 104 2.76 -10.49 -0.17
C LYS A 104 1.73 -10.03 -1.19
N TRP A 105 2.22 -9.71 -2.39
CA TRP A 105 1.40 -9.49 -3.57
C TRP A 105 1.02 -10.81 -4.25
N GLU A 106 -0.24 -10.93 -4.64
CA GLU A 106 -0.83 -12.10 -5.28
C GLU A 106 -1.60 -11.68 -6.53
N GLU A 107 -1.73 -12.61 -7.49
CA GLU A 107 -2.59 -12.45 -8.66
C GLU A 107 -4.07 -12.53 -8.28
N VAL A 108 -4.86 -11.59 -8.80
CA VAL A 108 -6.31 -11.66 -8.69
C VAL A 108 -6.83 -12.57 -9.79
N LYS A 109 -7.35 -13.74 -9.42
CA LYS A 109 -8.05 -14.62 -10.37
C LYS A 109 -9.35 -13.94 -10.81
N ALA A 110 -9.56 -13.87 -12.12
CA ALA A 110 -10.77 -13.37 -12.75
C ALA A 110 -11.97 -14.26 -12.46
#